data_AF-A0A961LCA0-F1
#
_entry.id   AF-A0A961LCA0-F1
#
_cell.length_a   1.000
_cell.length_b   1.000
_cell.length_c   1.000
_cell.angle_alpha   90.00
_cell.angle_beta   90.00
_cell.angle_gamma   90.00
#
_symmetry.space_group_name_H-M   'P 1'
#
loop_
_entity.id
_entity.type
_entity.pdbx_description
1 polymer ?
#
loop_
_entity_poly.entity_id
_entity_poly.type
_entity_poly.pdbx_seq_one_letter_code
_entity_poly.pdbx_strand_id
1 'polypeptide(L)'
;DENRSLALGIATAAGSAGQVVGAPLAEILLGVTSWQGVFLTFAALVFGCLLFLPMLGRGRPASRAELEESMGTVLRRSFRDPSYLMIFAGFFSCGYQLAFITAHFPAMVTEMCGPIAPNGMLAGLGIATTSALGAASIALIGLANIAGTIYAGWLGRRFTKKYLLAAIYAGRTIAAAAFILAPITPGSVLAFSLVMG
;
A
#
# COMPACT_ATOMS: atom_id res chain seq x y z
N ASP A 1 -21.20 15.22 -5.76
CA ASP A 1 -20.43 14.18 -6.48
C ASP A 1 -19.05 14.62 -6.98
N GLU A 2 -18.84 15.87 -7.37
CA GLU A 2 -17.56 16.36 -7.90
C GLU A 2 -16.36 16.18 -6.93
N ASN A 3 -16.58 16.45 -5.64
CA ASN A 3 -15.55 16.25 -4.60
C ASN A 3 -15.41 14.80 -4.12
N ARG A 4 -16.29 13.87 -4.55
CA ARG A 4 -16.28 12.48 -4.08
C ARG A 4 -15.09 11.70 -4.61
N SER A 5 -14.74 11.94 -5.88
CA SER A 5 -13.57 11.36 -6.52
C SER A 5 -12.27 11.86 -5.87
N LEU A 6 -12.19 13.16 -5.57
CA LEU A 6 -11.06 13.76 -4.87
C LEU A 6 -10.94 13.23 -3.43
N ALA A 7 -12.05 13.13 -2.70
CA ALA A 7 -12.08 12.58 -1.35
C ALA A 7 -11.62 11.11 -1.31
N LEU A 8 -12.06 10.28 -2.26
CA LEU A 8 -11.58 8.90 -2.43
C LEU A 8 -10.08 8.85 -2.75
N GLY A 9 -9.59 9.77 -3.58
CA GLY A 9 -8.16 9.90 -3.89
C GLY A 9 -7.33 10.26 -2.65
N ILE A 10 -7.77 11.24 -1.85
CA ILE A 10 -7.11 11.64 -0.61
C ILE A 10 -7.10 10.49 0.40
N ALA A 11 -8.24 9.81 0.59
CA ALA A 11 -8.35 8.65 1.47
C ALA A 11 -7.40 7.51 1.05
N THR A 12 -7.24 7.29 -0.26
CA THR A 12 -6.32 6.28 -0.78
C THR A 12 -4.86 6.69 -0.60
N ALA A 13 -4.53 7.96 -0.84
CA ALA A 13 -3.20 8.50 -0.63
C ALA A 13 -2.77 8.45 0.84
N ALA A 14 -3.70 8.62 1.78
CA ALA A 14 -3.44 8.47 3.22
C ALA A 14 -2.96 7.06 3.58
N GLY A 15 -3.49 6.02 2.91
CA GLY A 15 -3.01 4.64 3.07
C GLY A 15 -1.55 4.48 2.66
N SER A 16 -1.18 5.01 1.49
CA SER A 16 0.22 5.02 1.04
C SER A 16 1.12 5.86 1.94
N ALA A 17 0.65 7.02 2.43
CA ALA A 17 1.40 7.85 3.38
C ALA A 17 1.71 7.09 4.68
N GLY A 18 0.79 6.22 5.12
CA GLY A 18 1.03 5.29 6.23
C GLY A 18 2.21 4.36 5.99
N GLN A 19 2.45 3.90 4.75
CA GLN A 19 3.63 3.09 4.41
C GLN A 19 4.91 3.91 4.39
N VAL A 20 4.84 5.15 3.87
CA VAL A 20 5.97 6.09 3.83
C VAL A 20 6.51 6.40 5.22
N VAL A 21 5.63 6.59 6.20
CA VAL A 21 6.03 6.97 7.56
C VAL A 21 6.12 5.76 8.49
N GLY A 22 5.18 4.83 8.39
CA GLY A 22 5.01 3.74 9.35
C GLY A 22 6.18 2.74 9.35
N ALA A 23 6.68 2.33 8.18
CA ALA A 23 7.77 1.37 8.10
C ALA A 23 9.10 1.95 8.63
N PRO A 24 9.54 3.16 8.22
CA PRO A 24 10.72 3.79 8.83
C PRO A 24 10.55 4.07 10.33
N LEU A 25 9.35 4.48 10.77
CA LEU A 25 9.07 4.69 12.19
C LEU A 25 9.21 3.39 12.98
N ALA A 26 8.71 2.27 12.45
CA ALA A 26 8.87 0.95 13.07
C ALA A 26 10.35 0.57 13.21
N GLU A 27 11.14 0.74 12.15
CA GLU A 27 12.59 0.46 12.15
C GLU A 27 13.33 1.32 13.18
N ILE A 28 13.05 2.63 13.23
CA ILE A 28 13.66 3.54 14.20
C ILE A 28 13.31 3.12 15.62
N LEU A 29 12.04 2.79 15.88
CA LEU A 29 11.59 2.34 17.19
C LEU A 29 12.26 1.02 17.59
N LEU A 30 12.37 0.05 16.68
CA LEU A 30 13.08 -1.22 16.92
C LEU A 30 14.56 -1.01 17.28
N GLY A 31 15.17 0.09 16.84
CA GLY A 31 16.53 0.47 17.22
C GLY A 31 16.69 1.01 18.65
N VAL A 32 15.61 1.46 19.29
CA VAL A 32 15.66 2.14 20.61
C VAL A 32 14.77 1.51 21.68
N THR A 33 13.81 0.65 21.29
CA THR A 33 12.86 -0.02 22.20
C THR A 33 12.69 -1.48 21.81
N SER A 34 12.10 -2.27 22.70
CA SER A 34 11.77 -3.67 22.39
C SER A 34 10.57 -3.76 21.44
N TRP A 35 10.42 -4.89 20.74
CA TRP A 35 9.29 -5.11 19.83
C TRP A 35 7.92 -4.91 20.50
N GLN A 36 7.79 -5.28 21.79
CA GLN A 36 6.57 -5.03 22.57
C GLN A 36 6.32 -3.51 22.72
N GLY A 37 7.37 -2.74 22.99
CA GLY A 37 7.30 -1.27 23.08
C GLY A 37 6.87 -0.62 21.76
N VAL A 38 7.28 -1.18 20.61
CA VAL A 38 6.82 -0.73 19.28
C VAL A 38 5.31 -0.94 19.15
N PHE A 39 4.80 -2.13 19.48
CA PHE A 39 3.35 -2.40 19.44
C PHE A 39 2.55 -1.48 20.37
N LEU A 40 3.05 -1.22 21.59
CA LEU A 40 2.40 -0.29 22.52
C LEU A 40 2.38 1.14 21.97
N THR A 41 3.46 1.58 21.32
CA THR A 41 3.54 2.90 20.68
C THR A 41 2.51 3.02 19.54
N PHE A 42 2.42 2.01 18.66
CA PHE A 42 1.41 2.00 17.60
C PHE A 42 -0.02 1.90 18.14
N ALA A 43 -0.25 1.12 19.20
CA ALA A 43 -1.54 1.08 19.86
C ALA A 43 -1.93 2.46 20.39
N ALA A 44 -1.01 3.17 21.05
CA ALA A 44 -1.25 4.54 21.54
C ALA A 44 -1.56 5.52 20.40
N LEU A 45 -0.86 5.43 19.26
CA LEU A 45 -1.16 6.25 18.08
C LEU A 45 -2.56 5.97 17.51
N VAL A 46 -2.94 4.69 17.38
CA VAL A 46 -4.28 4.29 16.90
C VAL A 46 -5.37 4.74 17.86
N PHE A 47 -5.17 4.61 19.18
CA PHE A 47 -6.10 5.15 20.17
C PHE A 47 -6.16 6.68 20.13
N GLY A 48 -5.04 7.35 19.85
CA GLY A 48 -4.97 8.79 19.64
C GLY A 48 -5.86 9.27 18.49
N CYS A 49 -6.06 8.44 17.46
CA CYS A 49 -6.99 8.77 16.36
C CYS A 49 -8.44 8.98 16.85
N LEU A 50 -8.83 8.40 17.99
CA LEU A 50 -10.16 8.59 18.58
C LEU A 50 -10.40 10.04 19.02
N LEU A 51 -9.35 10.83 19.24
CA LEU A 51 -9.48 12.26 19.55
C LEU A 51 -10.07 13.06 18.39
N PHE A 52 -9.97 12.55 17.16
CA PHE A 52 -10.57 13.16 15.97
C PHE A 52 -12.02 12.70 15.73
N LEU A 53 -12.55 11.76 16.52
CA LEU A 53 -13.93 11.28 16.39
C LEU A 53 -14.98 12.42 16.47
N PRO A 54 -14.86 13.42 17.36
CA PRO A 54 -15.78 14.56 17.41
C PRO A 54 -15.80 15.39 16.12
N MET A 55 -14.74 15.34 15.31
CA MET A 55 -14.65 16.09 14.05
C MET A 55 -15.41 15.41 12.89
N LEU A 56 -15.82 14.14 13.03
CA LEU A 56 -16.51 13.38 11.97
C LEU A 56 -17.97 13.82 11.72
N GLY A 57 -18.47 14.82 12.45
CA GLY A 57 -19.82 15.35 12.31
C GLY A 57 -20.89 14.36 12.81
N ARG A 58 -22.10 14.87 13.05
CA ARG A 58 -23.26 14.01 13.36
C ARG A 58 -23.80 13.46 12.06
N GLY A 59 -23.30 12.29 11.63
CA GLY A 59 -23.90 11.54 10.54
C GLY A 59 -25.39 11.34 10.82
N ARG A 60 -26.26 11.74 9.91
CA ARG A 60 -27.68 11.40 9.97
C ARG A 60 -27.78 9.90 9.68
N PRO A 61 -28.21 9.05 10.64
CA PRO A 61 -28.46 7.66 10.32
C PRO A 61 -29.52 7.60 9.23
N ALA A 62 -29.23 6.90 8.13
CA ALA A 62 -30.21 6.66 7.08
C ALA A 62 -31.47 6.06 7.70
N SER A 63 -32.65 6.55 7.29
CA SER A 63 -33.90 6.06 7.84
C SER A 63 -34.07 4.60 7.43
N ARG A 64 -34.60 3.74 8.33
CA ARG A 64 -34.81 2.31 8.04
C ARG A 64 -35.67 2.05 6.78
N ALA A 65 -36.40 3.07 6.30
CA ALA A 65 -37.20 3.01 5.08
C ALA A 65 -36.37 2.98 3.78
N GLU A 66 -35.07 3.31 3.81
CA GLU A 66 -34.17 3.28 2.64
C GLU A 66 -33.48 1.91 2.42
N LEU A 67 -33.71 0.92 3.30
CA LEU A 67 -33.18 -0.44 3.13
C LEU A 67 -34.16 -1.26 2.26
N GLU A 68 -34.27 -0.92 0.98
CA GLU A 68 -35.19 -1.56 0.03
C GLU A 68 -34.82 -3.02 -0.31
N GLU A 69 -33.59 -3.48 -0.03
CA GLU A 69 -33.12 -4.82 -0.38
C GLU A 69 -32.39 -5.53 0.78
N SER A 70 -32.63 -6.83 0.92
CA SER A 70 -31.90 -7.66 1.89
C SER A 70 -30.43 -7.83 1.46
N MET A 71 -29.50 -7.80 2.41
CA MET A 71 -28.06 -8.02 2.16
C MET A 71 -27.81 -9.35 1.41
N GLY A 72 -28.58 -10.40 1.71
CA GLY A 72 -28.49 -11.69 1.03
C GLY A 72 -28.87 -11.62 -0.45
N THR A 73 -29.88 -10.81 -0.79
CA THR A 73 -30.29 -10.56 -2.18
C THR A 73 -29.17 -9.86 -2.95
N VAL A 74 -28.58 -8.81 -2.36
CA VAL A 74 -27.48 -8.06 -2.96
C VAL A 74 -26.26 -8.96 -3.19
N LEU A 75 -25.84 -9.71 -2.18
CA LEU A 75 -24.71 -10.65 -2.30
C LEU A 75 -24.95 -11.69 -3.41
N ARG A 76 -26.13 -12.32 -3.44
CA ARG A 76 -26.48 -13.31 -4.46
C ARG A 76 -26.45 -12.72 -5.87
N ARG A 77 -26.88 -11.46 -6.02
CA ARG A 77 -26.83 -10.73 -7.29
C ARG A 77 -25.39 -10.44 -7.70
N SER A 78 -24.56 -9.95 -6.78
CA SER A 78 -23.14 -9.68 -7.03
C SER A 78 -22.37 -10.92 -7.48
N PHE A 79 -22.59 -12.08 -6.84
CA PHE A 79 -21.94 -13.34 -7.25
C PHE A 79 -22.40 -13.87 -8.62
N ARG A 80 -23.53 -13.41 -9.14
CA ARG A 80 -24.04 -13.77 -10.47
C ARG A 80 -23.67 -12.76 -11.55
N ASP A 81 -23.13 -11.59 -11.18
CA ASP A 81 -22.72 -10.55 -12.09
C ASP A 81 -21.26 -10.79 -12.55
N PRO A 82 -21.02 -11.12 -13.83
CA PRO A 82 -19.68 -11.40 -14.33
C PRO A 82 -18.76 -10.16 -14.31
N SER A 83 -19.32 -8.96 -14.45
CA SER A 83 -18.55 -7.71 -14.36
C SER A 83 -18.05 -7.49 -12.94
N TYR A 84 -18.91 -7.75 -11.95
CA TYR A 84 -18.51 -7.71 -10.54
C TYR A 84 -17.39 -8.72 -10.24
N LEU A 85 -17.54 -9.98 -10.68
CA LEU A 85 -16.54 -11.01 -10.44
C LEU A 85 -15.18 -10.68 -11.06
N MET A 86 -15.15 -10.10 -12.27
CA MET A 86 -13.91 -9.68 -12.91
C MET A 86 -13.20 -8.55 -12.14
N ILE A 87 -13.96 -7.55 -11.67
CA ILE A 87 -13.40 -6.46 -10.86
C ILE A 87 -12.93 -6.97 -9.50
N PHE A 88 -13.72 -7.84 -8.86
CA PHE A 88 -13.39 -8.47 -7.59
C PHE A 88 -12.09 -9.27 -7.69
N ALA A 89 -11.96 -10.13 -8.71
CA ALA A 89 -10.74 -10.92 -8.92
C ALA A 89 -9.51 -10.03 -9.14
N GLY A 90 -9.65 -8.94 -9.91
CA GLY A 90 -8.58 -7.97 -10.11
C GLY A 90 -8.17 -7.26 -8.81
N PHE A 91 -9.14 -6.81 -8.02
CA PHE A 91 -8.88 -6.15 -6.74
C PHE A 91 -8.28 -7.11 -5.71
N PHE A 92 -8.78 -8.34 -5.65
CA PHE A 92 -8.26 -9.40 -4.79
C PHE A 92 -6.79 -9.71 -5.10
N SER A 93 -6.44 -9.89 -6.37
CA SER A 93 -5.05 -10.18 -6.79
C SER A 93 -4.10 -9.04 -6.39
N CYS A 94 -4.49 -7.78 -6.65
CA CYS A 94 -3.72 -6.61 -6.26
C CYS A 94 -3.57 -6.50 -4.73
N GLY A 95 -4.66 -6.69 -4.00
CA GLY A 95 -4.66 -6.65 -2.53
C GLY A 95 -3.78 -7.75 -1.93
N TYR A 96 -3.86 -8.97 -2.47
CA TYR A 96 -2.99 -10.08 -2.07
C TYR A 96 -1.52 -9.76 -2.30
N GLN A 97 -1.17 -9.25 -3.50
CA GLN A 97 0.21 -8.88 -3.83
C GLN A 97 0.74 -7.80 -2.89
N LEU A 98 -0.04 -6.75 -2.65
CA LEU A 98 0.35 -5.65 -1.76
C LEU A 98 0.52 -6.14 -0.31
N ALA A 99 -0.42 -6.93 0.20
CA ALA A 99 -0.35 -7.50 1.54
C ALA A 99 0.89 -8.40 1.70
N PHE A 100 1.15 -9.28 0.71
CA PHE A 100 2.31 -10.15 0.70
C PHE A 100 3.62 -9.35 0.73
N ILE A 101 3.74 -8.30 -0.09
CA ILE A 101 4.93 -7.43 -0.09
C ILE A 101 5.08 -6.76 1.27
N THR A 102 4.02 -6.18 1.84
CA THR A 102 4.13 -5.51 3.14
C THR A 102 4.51 -6.44 4.28
N ALA A 103 4.10 -7.71 4.22
CA ALA A 103 4.36 -8.69 5.27
C ALA A 103 5.73 -9.37 5.15
N HIS A 104 6.17 -9.67 3.93
CA HIS A 104 7.33 -10.53 3.71
C HIS A 104 8.53 -9.82 3.09
N PHE A 105 8.33 -8.71 2.36
CA PHE A 105 9.42 -8.05 1.65
C PHE A 105 10.51 -7.50 2.57
N PRO A 106 10.20 -6.85 3.72
CA PRO A 106 11.26 -6.39 4.63
C PRO A 106 12.11 -7.53 5.20
N ALA A 107 11.49 -8.63 5.60
CA ALA A 107 12.19 -9.83 6.09
C ALA A 107 13.05 -10.45 4.98
N MET A 108 12.49 -10.60 3.78
CA MET A 108 13.19 -11.08 2.59
C MET A 108 14.44 -10.24 2.27
N VAL A 109 14.33 -8.91 2.31
CA VAL A 109 15.46 -8.01 2.10
C VAL A 109 16.49 -8.15 3.23
N THR A 110 16.03 -8.28 4.48
CA THR A 110 16.93 -8.42 5.63
C THR A 110 17.77 -9.69 5.54
N GLU A 111 17.17 -10.81 5.15
CA GLU A 111 17.79 -12.14 5.16
C GLU A 111 18.54 -12.49 3.87
N MET A 112 18.05 -12.04 2.70
CA MET A 112 18.56 -12.49 1.40
C MET A 112 19.27 -11.41 0.58
N CYS A 113 19.21 -10.15 1.00
CA CYS A 113 19.89 -9.08 0.26
C CYS A 113 21.41 -9.11 0.51
N GLY A 114 22.17 -8.87 -0.56
CA GLY A 114 23.61 -8.64 -0.44
C GLY A 114 23.97 -7.45 0.48
N PRO A 115 25.20 -7.42 1.02
CA PRO A 115 25.61 -6.40 1.97
C PRO A 115 25.57 -4.99 1.37
N ILE A 116 25.27 -4.01 2.21
CA ILE A 116 25.27 -2.60 1.82
C ILE A 116 26.71 -2.08 1.88
N ALA A 117 27.17 -1.49 0.77
CA ALA A 117 28.50 -0.91 0.72
C ALA A 117 28.63 0.24 1.73
N PRO A 118 29.59 0.19 2.67
CA PRO A 118 29.71 1.18 3.75
C PRO A 118 30.03 2.59 3.26
N ASN A 119 30.56 2.72 2.04
CA ASN A 119 30.90 3.99 1.40
C ASN A 119 29.93 4.33 0.25
N GLY A 120 28.82 3.60 0.14
CA GLY A 120 27.83 3.78 -0.92
C GLY A 120 26.86 4.93 -0.64
N MET A 121 26.13 5.34 -1.68
CA MET A 121 25.09 6.37 -1.57
C MET A 121 24.02 6.05 -0.51
N LEU A 122 23.71 4.76 -0.31
CA LEU A 122 22.75 4.30 0.70
C LEU A 122 23.24 4.52 2.13
N ALA A 123 24.52 4.26 2.40
CA ALA A 123 25.12 4.53 3.70
C ALA A 123 25.13 6.04 4.00
N GLY A 124 25.38 6.87 2.98
CA GLY A 124 25.27 8.33 3.08
C GLY A 124 23.86 8.85 3.36
N LEU A 125 22.82 8.07 3.04
CA LEU A 125 21.42 8.35 3.36
C LEU A 125 20.98 7.76 4.72
N GLY A 126 21.90 7.20 5.50
CA GLY A 126 21.62 6.55 6.78
C GLY A 126 21.07 5.12 6.67
N ILE A 127 21.01 4.55 5.47
CA ILE A 127 20.61 3.16 5.23
C ILE A 127 21.87 2.29 5.27
N ALA A 128 22.28 1.94 6.49
CA ALA A 128 23.49 1.14 6.72
C ALA A 128 23.23 -0.37 6.88
N THR A 129 21.98 -0.77 7.16
CA THR A 129 21.58 -2.17 7.40
C THR A 129 20.56 -2.65 6.37
N THR A 130 20.51 -3.96 6.14
CA THR A 130 19.51 -4.57 5.25
C THR A 130 18.09 -4.45 5.81
N SER A 131 17.91 -4.40 7.14
CA SER A 131 16.63 -4.07 7.79
C SER A 131 16.16 -2.65 7.46
N ALA A 132 17.06 -1.66 7.60
CA ALA A 132 16.77 -0.29 7.23
C ALA A 132 16.46 -0.14 5.73
N LEU A 133 17.12 -0.94 4.88
CA LEU A 133 16.79 -1.01 3.46
C LEU A 133 15.39 -1.60 3.22
N GLY A 134 15.00 -2.63 3.98
CA GLY A 134 13.64 -3.19 3.95
C GLY A 134 12.57 -2.19 4.39
N ALA A 135 12.83 -1.38 5.40
CA ALA A 135 11.92 -0.30 5.81
C ALA A 135 11.86 0.83 4.78
N ALA A 136 13.02 1.25 4.26
CA ALA A 136 13.12 2.28 3.22
C ALA A 136 12.45 1.84 1.91
N SER A 137 12.51 0.56 1.57
CA SER A 137 11.89 0.01 0.36
C SER A 137 10.36 0.08 0.42
N ILE A 138 9.75 -0.23 1.57
CA ILE A 138 8.30 -0.04 1.79
C ILE A 138 7.92 1.44 1.69
N ALA A 139 8.73 2.34 2.27
CA ALA A 139 8.47 3.77 2.16
C ALA A 139 8.57 4.26 0.70
N LEU A 140 9.53 3.74 -0.06
CA LEU A 140 9.72 4.06 -1.48
C LEU A 140 8.56 3.55 -2.33
N ILE A 141 8.06 2.33 -2.06
CA ILE A 141 6.83 1.79 -2.68
C ILE A 141 5.65 2.73 -2.39
N GLY A 142 5.49 3.16 -1.14
CA GLY A 142 4.43 4.09 -0.75
C GLY A 142 4.50 5.42 -1.52
N LEU A 143 5.68 6.01 -1.64
CA LEU A 143 5.89 7.25 -2.41
C LEU A 143 5.61 7.06 -3.91
N ALA A 144 6.14 5.99 -4.49
CA ALA A 144 5.90 5.66 -5.90
C ALA A 144 4.41 5.41 -6.16
N ASN A 145 3.70 4.73 -5.26
CA ASN A 145 2.25 4.48 -5.37
C ASN A 145 1.43 5.78 -5.26
N ILE A 146 1.85 6.77 -4.47
CA ILE A 146 1.21 8.10 -4.48
C ILE A 146 1.38 8.77 -5.85
N ALA A 147 2.60 8.80 -6.39
CA ALA A 147 2.86 9.37 -7.71
C ALA A 147 2.12 8.61 -8.82
N GLY A 148 2.15 7.27 -8.77
CA GLY A 148 1.51 6.36 -9.70
C GLY A 148 -0.01 6.48 -9.69
N THR A 149 -0.64 6.62 -8.53
CA THR A 149 -2.10 6.84 -8.43
C THR A 149 -2.53 8.19 -8.99
N ILE A 150 -1.76 9.26 -8.75
CA ILE A 150 -2.01 10.58 -9.37
C ILE A 150 -1.87 10.48 -10.90
N TYR A 151 -0.80 9.85 -11.38
CA TYR A 151 -0.55 9.68 -12.80
C TYR A 151 -1.61 8.81 -13.49
N ALA A 152 -1.97 7.67 -12.90
CA ALA A 152 -3.05 6.81 -13.37
C ALA A 152 -4.41 7.51 -13.34
N GLY A 153 -4.65 8.36 -12.33
CA GLY A 153 -5.85 9.19 -12.25
C GLY A 153 -5.96 10.19 -13.40
N TRP A 154 -4.84 10.79 -13.81
CA TRP A 154 -4.76 11.65 -14.99
C TRP A 154 -4.91 10.86 -16.30
N LEU A 155 -4.23 9.72 -16.44
CA LEU A 155 -4.31 8.84 -17.61
C LEU A 155 -5.73 8.28 -17.79
N GLY A 156 -6.43 8.00 -16.70
CA GLY A 156 -7.82 7.55 -16.70
C GLY A 156 -8.84 8.58 -17.18
N ARG A 157 -8.44 9.85 -17.38
CA ARG A 157 -9.25 10.87 -18.08
C ARG A 157 -9.09 10.80 -19.61
N ARG A 158 -7.97 10.25 -20.10
CA ARG A 158 -7.63 10.18 -21.53
C ARG A 158 -7.85 8.79 -22.14
N PHE A 159 -7.70 7.73 -21.34
CA PHE A 159 -7.82 6.33 -21.78
C PHE A 159 -8.93 5.61 -21.00
N THR A 160 -9.41 4.49 -21.56
CA THR A 160 -10.39 3.67 -20.84
C THR A 160 -9.74 3.00 -19.62
N LYS A 161 -10.40 3.14 -18.46
CA LYS A 161 -9.89 2.66 -17.16
C LYS A 161 -9.60 1.15 -17.15
N LYS A 162 -10.35 0.36 -17.92
CA LYS A 162 -10.17 -1.11 -17.99
C LYS A 162 -8.79 -1.51 -18.53
N TYR A 163 -8.33 -0.88 -19.61
CA TYR A 163 -7.03 -1.22 -20.20
C TYR A 163 -5.87 -0.64 -19.38
N LEU A 164 -6.09 0.52 -18.75
CA LEU A 164 -5.12 1.09 -17.83
C LEU A 164 -4.89 0.17 -16.63
N LEU A 165 -5.98 -0.34 -16.02
CA LEU A 165 -5.89 -1.26 -14.89
C LEU A 165 -5.22 -2.58 -15.29
N ALA A 166 -5.56 -3.12 -16.46
CA ALA A 166 -4.91 -4.32 -16.99
C ALA A 166 -3.41 -4.13 -17.19
N ALA A 167 -2.98 -2.99 -17.74
CA ALA A 167 -1.58 -2.67 -17.96
C ALA A 167 -0.80 -2.54 -16.63
N ILE A 168 -1.37 -1.88 -15.62
CA ILE A 168 -0.75 -1.73 -14.29
C ILE A 168 -0.56 -3.10 -13.63
N TYR A 169 -1.57 -3.97 -13.66
CA TYR A 169 -1.48 -5.30 -13.06
C TYR A 169 -0.53 -6.22 -13.81
N ALA A 170 -0.51 -6.16 -15.15
CA ALA A 170 0.47 -6.88 -15.95
C ALA A 170 1.90 -6.40 -15.64
N GLY A 171 2.11 -5.09 -15.55
CA GLY A 171 3.38 -4.47 -15.18
C GLY A 171 3.88 -4.94 -13.81
N ARG A 172 3.03 -4.89 -12.78
CA ARG A 172 3.37 -5.39 -11.44
C ARG A 172 3.71 -6.89 -11.41
N THR A 173 3.01 -7.68 -12.21
CA THR A 173 3.28 -9.13 -12.31
C THR A 173 4.65 -9.38 -12.95
N ILE A 174 4.95 -8.66 -14.04
CA ILE A 174 6.26 -8.75 -14.72
C ILE A 174 7.38 -8.27 -13.80
N ALA A 175 7.18 -7.15 -13.09
CA ALA A 175 8.16 -6.61 -12.15
C ALA A 175 8.47 -7.58 -11.01
N ALA A 176 7.44 -8.23 -10.44
CA ALA A 176 7.61 -9.25 -9.42
C ALA A 176 8.33 -10.49 -9.95
N ALA A 177 7.96 -11.00 -11.12
CA ALA A 177 8.64 -12.13 -11.74
C ALA A 177 10.12 -11.82 -12.03
N ALA A 178 10.40 -10.65 -12.61
CA ALA A 178 11.75 -10.21 -12.90
C ALA A 178 12.61 -10.06 -11.63
N PHE A 179 12.04 -9.52 -10.55
CA PHE A 179 12.74 -9.39 -9.27
C PHE A 179 13.06 -10.74 -8.63
N ILE A 180 12.12 -11.69 -8.68
CA ILE A 180 12.34 -13.06 -8.15
C ILE A 180 13.45 -13.79 -8.93
N LEU A 181 13.57 -13.55 -10.23
CA LEU A 181 14.58 -14.17 -11.08
C LEU A 181 15.95 -13.47 -11.01
N ALA A 182 15.98 -12.21 -10.56
CA ALA A 182 17.19 -11.41 -10.45
C ALA A 182 17.86 -11.61 -9.07
N PRO A 183 19.19 -11.39 -8.97
CA PRO A 183 19.86 -11.40 -7.66
C PRO A 183 19.32 -10.27 -6.77
N ILE A 184 19.09 -10.58 -5.50
CA ILE A 184 18.60 -9.64 -4.49
C ILE A 184 19.78 -8.79 -4.01
N THR A 185 19.89 -7.58 -4.54
CA THR A 185 20.92 -6.59 -4.22
C THR A 185 20.26 -5.29 -3.80
N PRO A 186 20.96 -4.38 -3.11
CA PRO A 186 20.37 -3.09 -2.74
C PRO A 186 19.81 -2.32 -3.95
N GLY A 187 20.49 -2.40 -5.10
CA GLY A 187 20.04 -1.79 -6.35
C GLY A 187 18.75 -2.42 -6.89
N SER A 188 18.66 -3.75 -6.95
CA SER A 188 17.46 -4.44 -7.45
C SER A 188 16.27 -4.24 -6.51
N VAL A 189 16.49 -4.17 -5.19
CA VAL A 189 15.44 -3.87 -4.19
C VAL A 189 14.86 -2.47 -4.42
N LEU A 190 15.69 -1.45 -4.63
CA LEU A 190 15.21 -0.07 -4.87
C LEU A 190 14.51 0.05 -6.21
N ALA A 191 15.05 -0.56 -7.27
CA ALA A 191 14.43 -0.57 -8.58
C ALA A 191 13.06 -1.26 -8.54
N PHE A 192 12.97 -2.42 -7.89
CA PHE A 192 11.70 -3.11 -7.69
C PHE A 192 10.71 -2.26 -6.90
N SER A 193 11.16 -1.61 -5.83
CA SER A 193 10.32 -0.75 -4.99
C SER A 193 9.71 0.40 -5.78
N LEU A 194 10.48 1.04 -6.65
CA LEU A 194 10.02 2.12 -7.53
C LEU A 194 9.02 1.64 -8.59
N VAL A 195 9.27 0.47 -9.20
CA VAL A 195 8.40 -0.07 -10.25
C VAL A 195 7.11 -0.64 -9.68
N MET A 196 7.16 -1.16 -8.45
CA MET A 196 6.00 -1.74 -7.79
C MET A 196 4.97 -0.72 -7.34
N GLY A 197 5.40 0.46 -6.88
CA GLY A 197 4.51 1.53 -6.45
C GLY A 197 3.78 2.16 -7.63
#